data_AF-A0A820DMH2-F1
#
_entry.id   AF-A0A820DMH2-F1
#
_cell.length_a   1.000
_cell.length_b   1.000
_cell.length_c   1.000
_cell.angle_alpha   90.00
_cell.angle_beta   90.00
_cell.angle_gamma   90.00
#
_symmetry.space_group_name_H-M   'P 1'
#
loop_
_entity.id
_entity.type
_entity.pdbx_description
1 polymer ?
#
loop_
_entity_poly.entity_id
_entity_poly.type
_entity_poly.pdbx_seq_one_letter_code
_entity_poly.pdbx_strand_id
1 'polypeptide(L)'
;MPSRFPPVLFCTPKELGGLGMLFMGRVFIPQSDLRWSKQTDVGITHFCSGMSHNEDQLIPNLYRYIMPREAEFIDSQRVWTEYALKRQEAITQNKRLTLEDLEDTWDRGIPRINTLFEKDRHVLAYDKGWRVRTDFKQYQILKQNPFWWTHQRHDGKSWNLNNYRTDMIQALDGVEGILEHTLFKGTYFPT
;
A
#
# COMPACT_ATOMS: atom_id res chain seq x y z
N MET A 1 -5.81 -32.43 -6.94
CA MET A 1 -6.43 -31.52 -5.95
C MET A 1 -6.13 -30.02 -6.12
N PRO A 2 -5.04 -29.53 -6.77
CA PRO A 2 -4.88 -28.08 -7.01
C PRO A 2 -5.85 -27.51 -8.07
N SER A 3 -6.44 -28.36 -8.93
CA SER A 3 -7.42 -27.94 -9.93
C SER A 3 -8.73 -27.35 -9.37
N ARG A 4 -9.04 -27.58 -8.09
CA ARG A 4 -10.24 -27.02 -7.43
C ARG A 4 -10.02 -25.64 -6.82
N PHE A 5 -8.77 -25.19 -6.74
CA PHE A 5 -8.40 -23.95 -6.05
C PHE A 5 -7.68 -22.99 -6.99
N PRO A 6 -8.37 -22.46 -8.03
CA PRO A 6 -7.80 -21.45 -8.89
C PRO A 6 -7.48 -20.17 -8.08
N PRO A 7 -6.46 -19.40 -8.50
CA PRO A 7 -6.03 -18.18 -7.80
C PRO A 7 -7.14 -17.15 -7.65
N VAL A 8 -8.12 -17.14 -8.57
CA VAL A 8 -9.31 -16.29 -8.51
C VAL A 8 -10.04 -16.39 -7.17
N LEU A 9 -10.13 -17.56 -6.53
CA LEU A 9 -10.82 -17.71 -5.23
C LEU A 9 -10.12 -16.95 -4.10
N PHE A 10 -8.79 -16.83 -4.16
CA PHE A 10 -7.98 -16.19 -3.13
C PHE A 10 -7.78 -14.69 -3.39
N CYS A 11 -7.55 -14.32 -4.65
CA CYS A 11 -7.14 -12.98 -5.05
C CYS A 11 -8.31 -12.01 -5.26
N THR A 12 -9.51 -12.53 -5.56
CA THR A 12 -10.68 -11.69 -5.82
C THR A 12 -10.98 -10.77 -4.64
N PRO A 13 -11.24 -9.47 -4.88
CA PRO A 13 -11.64 -8.55 -3.82
C PRO A 13 -12.90 -9.01 -3.08
N LYS A 14 -13.01 -8.66 -1.80
CA LYS A 14 -14.13 -9.08 -0.93
C LYS A 14 -15.50 -8.63 -1.44
N GLU A 15 -15.55 -7.49 -2.13
CA GLU A 15 -16.79 -6.96 -2.73
C GLU A 15 -17.33 -7.82 -3.87
N LEU A 16 -16.50 -8.68 -4.47
CA LEU A 16 -16.87 -9.65 -5.51
C LEU A 16 -16.97 -11.09 -4.96
N GLY A 17 -17.07 -11.26 -3.64
CA GLY A 17 -17.24 -12.57 -2.99
C GLY A 17 -15.94 -13.35 -2.73
N GLY A 18 -14.78 -12.72 -2.98
CA GLY A 18 -13.46 -13.31 -2.76
C GLY A 18 -12.88 -13.16 -1.36
N LEU A 19 -11.73 -13.79 -1.13
CA LEU A 19 -10.97 -13.62 0.13
C LEU A 19 -10.23 -12.27 0.20
N GLY A 20 -9.89 -11.68 -0.95
CA GLY A 20 -9.15 -10.42 -1.05
C GLY A 20 -7.74 -10.52 -0.49
N MET A 21 -7.06 -11.65 -0.71
CA MET A 21 -5.69 -11.85 -0.22
C MET A 21 -4.73 -10.94 -0.98
N LEU A 22 -3.81 -10.31 -0.23
CA LEU A 22 -2.69 -9.57 -0.81
C LEU A 22 -1.57 -10.56 -1.14
N PHE A 23 -1.10 -10.53 -2.38
CA PHE A 23 -0.08 -11.45 -2.88
C PHE A 23 1.31 -10.81 -2.90
N MET A 24 2.27 -11.50 -2.28
CA MET A 24 3.70 -11.18 -2.28
C MET A 24 4.58 -12.37 -2.69
N GLY A 25 4.01 -13.59 -2.78
CA GLY A 25 4.76 -14.82 -3.01
C GLY A 25 5.13 -15.11 -4.47
N ARG A 26 4.61 -14.32 -5.42
CA ARG A 26 4.83 -14.52 -6.85
C ARG A 26 5.97 -13.63 -7.34
N VAL A 27 7.16 -13.96 -6.88
CA VAL A 27 8.42 -13.32 -7.28
C VAL A 27 9.34 -14.41 -7.80
N PHE A 28 10.03 -14.13 -8.91
CA PHE A 28 11.15 -14.96 -9.33
C PHE A 28 12.27 -14.83 -8.31
N ILE A 29 12.54 -15.91 -7.58
CA ILE A 29 13.55 -15.89 -6.52
C ILE A 29 14.91 -15.96 -7.22
N PRO A 30 15.79 -14.95 -7.03
CA PRO A 30 17.10 -14.97 -7.63
C PRO A 30 17.89 -16.14 -7.05
N GLN A 31 18.28 -17.08 -7.90
CA GLN A 31 19.12 -18.20 -7.54
C GLN A 31 20.55 -17.84 -7.94
N SER A 32 21.32 -17.32 -6.99
CA SER A 32 22.77 -17.33 -7.12
C SER A 32 23.27 -18.76 -6.91
N ASP A 33 24.32 -19.13 -7.63
CA ASP A 33 24.93 -20.45 -7.53
C ASP A 33 25.33 -20.72 -6.07
N LEU A 34 24.61 -21.62 -5.39
CA LEU A 34 24.68 -21.84 -3.93
C LEU A 34 26.08 -22.28 -3.44
N ARG A 35 26.98 -22.58 -4.38
CA ARG A 35 28.39 -22.93 -4.14
C ARG A 35 29.26 -21.72 -3.76
N TRP A 36 28.89 -20.52 -4.20
CA TRP A 36 29.57 -19.26 -3.87
C TRP A 36 28.54 -18.20 -3.48
N SER A 37 27.80 -18.42 -2.39
CA SER A 37 26.74 -17.51 -1.92
C SER A 37 27.22 -16.16 -1.37
N LYS A 38 28.46 -15.75 -1.65
CA LYS A 38 28.90 -14.36 -1.43
C LYS A 38 28.44 -13.57 -2.64
N GLN A 39 27.49 -12.66 -2.40
CA GLN A 39 27.03 -11.69 -3.37
C GLN A 39 28.24 -10.85 -3.82
N THR A 40 28.82 -11.21 -4.97
CA THR A 40 29.73 -10.36 -5.72
C THR A 40 28.89 -9.42 -6.59
N ASP A 41 29.46 -8.34 -7.10
CA ASP A 41 28.77 -7.40 -8.01
C ASP A 41 28.38 -8.04 -9.37
N VAL A 42 28.65 -9.33 -9.56
CA VAL A 42 28.23 -10.11 -10.72
C VAL A 42 26.74 -10.42 -10.53
N GLY A 43 25.91 -9.83 -11.38
CA GLY A 43 24.45 -9.88 -11.28
C GLY A 43 23.82 -11.29 -11.27
N ILE A 44 22.50 -11.32 -11.08
CA ILE A 44 21.71 -12.56 -10.96
C ILE A 44 21.54 -13.23 -12.34
N THR A 45 21.94 -14.49 -12.47
CA THR A 45 21.87 -15.25 -13.74
C THR A 45 20.73 -16.25 -13.81
N HIS A 46 20.23 -16.75 -12.68
CA HIS A 46 19.15 -17.75 -12.64
C HIS A 46 18.01 -17.32 -11.72
N PHE A 47 16.80 -17.76 -12.04
CA PHE A 47 15.60 -17.52 -11.25
C PHE A 47 14.86 -18.83 -11.01
N CYS A 48 14.48 -19.09 -9.76
CA CYS A 48 13.49 -20.10 -9.43
C CYS A 48 12.08 -19.50 -9.52
N SER A 49 11.15 -20.24 -10.13
CA SER A 49 9.73 -19.90 -10.04
C SER A 49 9.25 -20.05 -8.60
N GLY A 50 8.53 -19.04 -8.09
CA GLY A 50 7.96 -19.07 -6.74
C GLY A 50 6.76 -20.00 -6.65
N MET A 51 5.56 -19.51 -6.97
CA MET A 51 4.30 -20.28 -6.93
C MET A 51 3.81 -20.63 -8.35
N SER A 52 3.28 -21.85 -8.51
CA SER A 52 2.68 -22.32 -9.78
C SER A 52 1.36 -21.62 -10.09
N HIS A 53 1.12 -21.31 -11.35
CA HIS A 53 -0.09 -20.66 -11.88
C HIS A 53 -0.24 -20.97 -13.39
N ASN A 54 -1.37 -20.62 -13.99
CA ASN A 54 -1.61 -20.78 -15.42
C ASN A 54 -0.72 -19.82 -16.24
N GLU A 55 -0.14 -20.29 -17.34
CA GLU A 55 1.02 -19.68 -18.03
C GLU A 55 0.86 -18.19 -18.40
N ASP A 56 -0.37 -17.70 -18.63
CA ASP A 56 -0.63 -16.32 -19.09
C ASP A 56 -1.16 -15.36 -18.01
N GLN A 57 -1.52 -15.85 -16.82
CA GLN A 57 -2.22 -15.02 -15.83
C GLN A 57 -1.25 -14.32 -14.88
N LEU A 58 -0.89 -13.04 -15.09
CA LEU A 58 0.04 -12.27 -14.25
C LEU A 58 -0.62 -11.63 -13.02
N ILE A 59 -0.50 -12.25 -11.84
CA ILE A 59 -1.02 -11.69 -10.57
C ILE A 59 -0.12 -10.53 -10.08
N PRO A 60 -0.67 -9.34 -9.80
CA PRO A 60 0.10 -8.21 -9.28
C PRO A 60 0.72 -8.48 -7.91
N ASN A 61 1.99 -8.09 -7.75
CA ASN A 61 2.73 -8.20 -6.51
C ASN A 61 2.59 -6.91 -5.67
N LEU A 62 2.28 -7.06 -4.38
CA LEU A 62 2.14 -5.97 -3.40
C LEU A 62 3.34 -5.01 -3.37
N TYR A 63 4.57 -5.51 -3.51
CA TYR A 63 5.77 -4.67 -3.46
C TYR A 63 5.75 -3.50 -4.46
N ARG A 64 5.16 -3.70 -5.64
CA ARG A 64 5.11 -2.68 -6.70
C ARG A 64 4.23 -1.47 -6.33
N TYR A 65 3.34 -1.63 -5.36
CA TYR A 65 2.38 -0.61 -4.93
C TYR A 65 2.83 0.13 -3.66
N ILE A 66 3.97 -0.26 -3.08
CA ILE A 66 4.57 0.41 -1.93
C ILE A 66 5.74 1.24 -2.44
N MET A 67 5.72 2.54 -2.14
CA MET A 67 6.83 3.42 -2.51
C MET A 67 8.07 3.06 -1.70
N PRO A 68 9.26 3.01 -2.33
CA PRO A 68 10.52 2.84 -1.60
C PRO A 68 10.72 3.97 -0.58
N ARG A 69 11.24 3.63 0.61
CA ARG A 69 11.45 4.63 1.68
C ARG A 69 12.36 5.78 1.27
N GLU A 70 13.42 5.50 0.52
CA GLU A 70 14.32 6.52 0.00
C GLU A 70 13.58 7.54 -0.87
N ALA A 71 12.75 7.04 -1.80
CA ALA A 71 11.90 7.89 -2.64
C ALA A 71 10.91 8.69 -1.81
N GLU A 72 10.29 8.10 -0.76
CA GLU A 72 9.42 8.85 0.15
C GLU A 72 10.16 9.95 0.92
N PHE A 73 11.39 9.72 1.36
CA PHE A 73 12.17 10.73 2.08
C PHE A 73 12.58 11.90 1.18
N ILE A 74 13.01 11.60 -0.04
CA ILE A 74 13.34 12.63 -1.03
C ILE A 74 12.10 13.44 -1.40
N ASP A 75 10.97 12.77 -1.69
CA ASP A 75 9.72 13.47 -2.00
C ASP A 75 9.20 14.26 -0.79
N SER A 76 9.37 13.74 0.43
CA SER A 76 8.99 14.45 1.66
C SER A 76 9.76 15.76 1.83
N GLN A 77 11.07 15.75 1.62
CA GLN A 77 11.86 16.97 1.70
C GLN A 77 11.36 18.01 0.68
N ARG A 78 11.16 17.59 -0.58
CA ARG A 78 10.62 18.45 -1.64
C ARG A 78 9.27 19.04 -1.26
N VAL A 79 8.33 18.19 -0.87
CA VAL A 79 6.94 18.55 -0.58
C VAL A 79 6.85 19.49 0.63
N TRP A 80 7.60 19.25 1.70
CA TRP A 80 7.63 20.14 2.86
C TRP A 80 8.33 21.48 2.59
N THR A 81 9.36 21.50 1.73
CA THR A 81 9.97 22.77 1.30
C THR A 81 9.01 23.60 0.45
N GLU A 82 8.26 22.98 -0.46
CA GLU A 82 7.25 23.64 -1.28
C GLU A 82 6.11 24.18 -0.41
N TYR A 83 5.63 23.40 0.57
CA TYR A 83 4.62 23.85 1.53
C TYR A 83 5.10 25.09 2.31
N ALA A 84 6.36 25.12 2.76
CA ALA A 84 6.91 26.25 3.49
C ALA A 84 6.94 27.53 2.65
N LEU A 85 7.31 27.43 1.37
CA LEU A 85 7.29 28.54 0.42
C LEU A 85 5.87 29.04 0.15
N LYS A 86 4.94 28.13 -0.20
CA LYS A 86 3.52 28.47 -0.42
C LYS A 86 2.89 29.12 0.80
N ARG A 87 3.23 28.64 2.00
CA ARG A 87 2.78 29.26 3.26
C ARG A 87 3.30 30.69 3.42
N GLN A 88 4.57 30.94 3.09
CA GLN A 88 5.15 32.28 3.17
C GLN A 88 4.50 33.23 2.15
N GLU A 89 4.28 32.78 0.92
CA GLU A 89 3.59 33.53 -0.13
C GLU A 89 2.14 33.86 0.23
N ALA A 90 1.42 32.92 0.84
CA ALA A 90 0.08 33.18 1.34
C ALA A 90 0.07 34.27 2.43
N ILE A 91 1.03 34.21 3.36
CA ILE A 91 1.17 35.22 4.42
C ILE A 91 1.51 36.60 3.85
N THR A 92 2.41 36.71 2.87
CA THR A 92 2.73 38.00 2.24
C THR A 92 1.55 38.58 1.48
N GLN A 93 0.68 37.73 0.92
CA GLN A 93 -0.57 38.13 0.28
C GLN A 93 -1.73 38.33 1.27
N ASN A 94 -1.51 38.19 2.59
CA ASN A 94 -2.56 38.19 3.63
C ASN A 94 -3.71 37.19 3.35
N LYS A 95 -3.39 36.06 2.72
CA LYS A 95 -4.30 34.95 2.45
C LYS A 95 -4.00 33.78 3.37
N ARG A 96 -5.02 32.94 3.60
CA ARG A 96 -4.85 31.65 4.26
C ARG A 96 -4.76 30.56 3.22
N LEU A 97 -3.74 29.72 3.32
CA LEU A 97 -3.58 28.53 2.49
C LEU A 97 -4.80 27.61 2.64
N THR A 98 -5.38 27.18 1.53
CA THR A 98 -6.54 26.28 1.49
C THR A 98 -6.13 24.87 1.07
N LEU A 99 -7.11 23.96 1.02
CA LEU A 99 -6.94 22.61 0.50
C LEU A 99 -6.53 22.62 -0.99
N GLU A 100 -7.14 23.51 -1.76
CA GLU A 100 -6.99 23.62 -3.22
C GLU A 100 -5.54 23.92 -3.62
N ASP A 101 -4.84 24.72 -2.81
CA ASP A 101 -3.43 25.07 -3.05
C ASP A 101 -2.45 23.88 -2.91
N LEU A 102 -2.91 22.77 -2.31
CA LEU A 102 -2.11 21.61 -1.93
C LEU A 102 -2.64 20.28 -2.49
N GLU A 103 -3.61 20.31 -3.40
CA GLU A 103 -4.25 19.10 -3.93
C GLU A 103 -3.24 18.11 -4.54
N ASP A 104 -2.25 18.62 -5.29
CA ASP A 104 -1.19 17.82 -5.93
C ASP A 104 -0.28 17.06 -4.93
N THR A 105 -0.19 17.57 -3.70
CA THR A 105 0.72 17.06 -2.66
C THR A 105 -0.01 16.48 -1.45
N TRP A 106 -1.34 16.37 -1.53
CA TRP A 106 -2.21 16.02 -0.42
C TRP A 106 -1.80 14.74 0.34
N ASP A 107 -1.51 13.68 -0.42
CA ASP A 107 -1.13 12.36 0.11
C ASP A 107 0.40 12.15 0.14
N ARG A 108 1.19 13.22 0.04
CA ARG A 108 2.66 13.16 0.03
C ARG A 108 3.27 13.70 1.33
N GLY A 109 4.53 13.36 1.54
CA GLY A 109 5.31 13.78 2.70
C GLY A 109 5.25 12.84 3.90
N ILE A 110 6.26 12.95 4.76
CA ILE A 110 6.34 12.30 6.08
C ILE A 110 6.66 13.40 7.11
N PRO A 111 5.72 13.77 8.00
CA PRO A 111 4.29 13.40 8.00
C PRO A 111 3.56 13.81 6.71
N ARG A 112 2.40 13.19 6.43
CA ARG A 112 1.59 13.52 5.24
C ARG A 112 1.03 14.95 5.36
N ILE A 113 1.01 15.69 4.25
CA ILE A 113 0.49 17.07 4.23
C ILE A 113 -0.96 17.16 4.71
N ASN A 114 -1.80 16.20 4.35
CA ASN A 114 -3.21 16.17 4.74
C ASN A 114 -3.44 16.23 6.27
N THR A 115 -2.47 15.83 7.10
CA THR A 115 -2.55 15.91 8.56
C THR A 115 -2.69 17.35 9.07
N LEU A 116 -2.22 18.34 8.31
CA LEU A 116 -2.37 19.76 8.65
C LEU A 116 -3.83 20.23 8.68
N PHE A 117 -4.71 19.52 7.96
CA PHE A 117 -6.12 19.83 7.80
C PHE A 117 -7.02 18.87 8.58
N GLU A 118 -6.44 18.03 9.44
CA GLU A 118 -7.21 17.14 10.28
C GLU A 118 -8.06 17.93 11.29
N LYS A 119 -9.30 17.48 11.49
CA LYS A 119 -10.28 18.16 12.37
C LYS A 119 -9.75 18.29 13.81
N ASP A 120 -9.08 17.25 14.30
CA ASP A 120 -8.61 17.15 15.68
C ASP A 120 -7.17 17.68 15.87
N ARG A 121 -6.57 18.35 14.89
CA ARG A 121 -5.15 18.78 14.93
C ARG A 121 -4.77 19.57 16.19
N HIS A 122 -5.72 20.38 16.70
CA HIS A 122 -5.50 21.20 17.89
C HIS A 122 -5.41 20.35 19.17
N VAL A 123 -6.12 19.22 19.22
CA VAL A 123 -6.04 18.26 20.34
C VAL A 123 -4.77 17.42 20.20
N LEU A 124 -4.46 16.96 18.98
CA LEU A 124 -3.26 16.15 18.68
C LEU A 124 -1.96 16.89 19.01
N ALA A 125 -1.96 18.22 18.98
CA ALA A 125 -0.82 19.04 19.40
C ALA A 125 -0.38 18.74 20.85
N TYR A 126 -1.29 18.34 21.73
CA TYR A 126 -1.01 18.00 23.13
C TYR A 126 -0.65 16.52 23.33
N ASP A 127 -0.87 15.66 22.34
CA ASP A 127 -0.57 14.24 22.45
C ASP A 127 0.92 13.96 22.23
N LYS A 128 1.72 14.18 23.28
CA LYS A 128 3.17 13.94 23.28
C LYS A 128 3.52 12.53 23.74
N GLY A 129 4.65 12.01 23.24
CA GLY A 129 5.15 10.68 23.61
C GLY A 129 4.30 9.52 23.06
N TRP A 130 3.44 9.77 22.06
CA TRP A 130 2.53 8.75 21.52
C TRP A 130 3.27 7.55 20.89
N ARG A 131 4.47 7.74 20.33
CA ARG A 131 5.29 6.66 19.73
C ARG A 131 5.68 5.61 20.79
N VAL A 132 6.35 6.04 21.86
CA VAL A 132 6.75 5.13 22.95
C VAL A 132 5.53 4.55 23.66
N ARG A 133 4.47 5.36 23.83
CA ARG A 133 3.19 4.89 24.39
C ARG A 133 2.59 3.77 23.56
N THR A 134 2.69 3.83 22.23
CA THR A 134 2.17 2.81 21.31
C THR A 134 3.01 1.55 21.33
N ASP A 135 4.33 1.68 21.35
CA ASP A 135 5.26 0.54 21.47
C ASP A 135 5.06 -0.22 22.80
N PHE A 136 4.88 0.50 23.91
CA PHE A 136 4.66 -0.10 25.23
C PHE A 136 3.29 -0.78 25.39
N LYS A 137 2.35 -0.61 24.43
CA LYS A 137 1.08 -1.35 24.46
C LYS A 137 1.27 -2.87 24.39
N GLN A 138 2.40 -3.35 23.88
CA GLN A 138 2.72 -4.79 23.86
C GLN A 138 2.72 -5.44 25.26
N TYR A 139 3.00 -4.65 26.31
CA TYR A 139 2.99 -5.13 27.70
C TYR A 139 1.62 -4.98 28.38
N GLN A 140 0.70 -4.24 27.77
CA GLN A 140 -0.63 -3.94 28.33
C GLN A 140 -1.74 -4.73 27.65
N ILE A 141 -1.57 -5.06 26.36
CA ILE A 141 -2.59 -5.63 25.50
C ILE A 141 -2.03 -6.90 24.86
N LEU A 142 -2.79 -8.00 24.98
CA LEU A 142 -2.42 -9.31 24.42
C LEU A 142 -2.51 -9.38 22.88
N LYS A 143 -3.20 -8.43 22.27
CA LYS A 143 -3.34 -8.32 20.81
C LYS A 143 -2.08 -7.69 20.20
N GLN A 144 -1.40 -8.44 19.34
CA GLN A 144 -0.26 -7.94 18.57
C GLN A 144 -0.68 -6.81 17.62
N ASN A 145 0.03 -5.67 17.68
CA ASN A 145 -0.14 -4.57 16.73
C ASN A 145 0.99 -4.58 15.69
N PRO A 146 0.73 -4.94 14.42
CA PRO A 146 1.76 -4.94 13.37
C PRO A 146 2.20 -3.52 12.96
N PHE A 147 1.37 -2.50 13.21
CA PHE A 147 1.65 -1.10 12.88
C PHE A 147 1.94 -0.26 14.13
N TRP A 148 2.76 -0.80 15.05
CA TRP A 148 3.13 -0.12 16.29
C TRP A 148 3.99 1.14 16.07
N TRP A 149 4.61 1.26 14.90
CA TRP A 149 5.56 2.32 14.56
C TRP A 149 4.93 3.55 13.89
N THR A 150 3.65 3.52 13.51
CA THR A 150 2.93 4.66 12.92
C THR A 150 1.64 5.00 13.66
N HIS A 151 1.14 6.21 13.43
CA HIS A 151 -0.20 6.60 13.86
C HIS A 151 -0.90 7.43 12.77
N GLN A 152 -2.05 6.96 12.29
CA GLN A 152 -2.72 7.56 11.14
C GLN A 152 -3.06 9.04 11.31
N ARG A 153 -3.36 9.50 12.54
CA ARG A 153 -3.65 10.93 12.81
C ARG A 153 -2.41 11.81 12.96
N HIS A 154 -1.26 11.23 13.29
CA HIS A 154 -0.01 11.99 13.49
C HIS A 154 0.84 11.97 12.23
N ASP A 155 0.96 10.80 11.60
CA ASP A 155 1.80 10.58 10.42
C ASP A 155 1.00 10.68 9.11
N GLY A 156 -0.33 10.51 9.16
CA GLY A 156 -1.16 10.28 7.98
C GLY A 156 -1.13 8.82 7.51
N LYS A 157 -1.85 8.50 6.43
CA LYS A 157 -1.83 7.15 5.84
C LYS A 157 -0.56 6.98 5.00
N SER A 158 0.34 6.08 5.39
CA SER A 158 1.63 5.92 4.72
C SER A 158 1.60 5.09 3.43
N TRP A 159 0.49 4.43 3.09
CA TRP A 159 0.37 3.64 1.86
C TRP A 159 -1.05 3.69 1.29
N ASN A 160 -1.19 3.52 -0.02
CA ASN A 160 -2.48 3.41 -0.70
C ASN A 160 -2.49 2.18 -1.63
N LEU A 161 -3.41 1.25 -1.37
CA LEU A 161 -3.54 0.00 -2.12
C LEU A 161 -4.82 -0.05 -2.97
N ASN A 162 -5.46 1.10 -3.21
CA ASN A 162 -6.69 1.13 -4.00
C ASN A 162 -6.44 0.66 -5.44
N ASN A 163 -5.29 1.02 -6.03
CA ASN A 163 -4.90 0.60 -7.38
C ASN A 163 -4.53 -0.89 -7.43
N TYR A 164 -4.03 -1.46 -6.32
CA TYR A 164 -3.79 -2.90 -6.24
C TYR A 164 -5.06 -3.70 -6.49
N ARG A 165 -6.18 -3.23 -5.93
CA ARG A 165 -7.50 -3.84 -6.10
C ARG A 165 -7.96 -3.81 -7.56
N THR A 166 -7.82 -2.68 -8.25
CA THR A 166 -8.25 -2.54 -9.65
C THR A 166 -7.40 -3.41 -10.58
N ASP A 167 -6.09 -3.41 -10.36
CA ASP A 167 -5.16 -4.18 -11.19
C ASP A 167 -5.32 -5.68 -10.94
N MET A 168 -5.68 -6.07 -9.70
CA MET A 168 -6.01 -7.46 -9.39
C MET A 168 -7.26 -7.92 -10.13
N ILE A 169 -8.30 -7.10 -10.22
CA ILE A 169 -9.51 -7.44 -11.00
C ILE A 169 -9.15 -7.64 -12.47
N GLN A 170 -8.33 -6.75 -13.05
CA GLN A 170 -7.87 -6.86 -14.43
C GLN A 170 -7.02 -8.11 -14.67
N ALA A 171 -6.15 -8.46 -13.74
CA ALA A 171 -5.33 -9.68 -13.81
C ALA A 171 -6.13 -10.99 -13.67
N LEU A 172 -7.38 -10.91 -13.22
CA LEU A 172 -8.31 -12.04 -13.10
C LEU A 172 -9.36 -12.05 -14.22
N ASP A 173 -9.03 -11.47 -15.37
CA ASP A 173 -9.90 -11.37 -16.56
C ASP A 173 -11.15 -10.52 -16.34
N GLY A 174 -11.08 -9.55 -15.43
CA GLY A 174 -12.15 -8.60 -15.15
C GLY A 174 -13.28 -9.17 -14.30
N VAL A 175 -14.34 -8.37 -14.11
CA VAL A 175 -15.48 -8.75 -13.26
C VAL A 175 -16.24 -9.93 -13.88
N GLU A 176 -16.43 -9.94 -15.20
CA GLU A 176 -17.13 -11.03 -15.89
C GLU A 176 -16.39 -12.36 -15.74
N GLY A 177 -15.07 -12.38 -15.98
CA GLY A 177 -14.22 -13.56 -15.81
C GLY A 177 -14.27 -14.10 -14.38
N ILE A 178 -14.20 -13.21 -13.39
CA ILE A 178 -14.34 -13.58 -11.97
C ILE A 178 -15.70 -14.25 -11.71
N LEU A 179 -16.80 -13.66 -12.19
CA LEU A 179 -18.14 -14.13 -11.90
C LEU A 179 -18.46 -15.48 -12.56
N GLU A 180 -17.75 -15.87 -13.62
CA GLU A 180 -17.88 -17.21 -14.23
C GLU A 180 -17.49 -18.33 -13.27
N HIS A 181 -16.61 -18.04 -12.31
CA HIS A 181 -16.20 -18.97 -11.26
C HIS A 181 -17.15 -19.01 -10.05
N THR A 182 -18.29 -18.30 -10.13
CA THR A 182 -19.27 -18.19 -9.05
C THR A 182 -20.64 -18.69 -9.50
N LEU A 183 -21.60 -18.78 -8.56
CA LEU A 183 -23.00 -19.11 -8.87
C LEU A 183 -23.81 -17.89 -9.37
N PHE A 184 -23.17 -16.79 -9.76
CA PHE A 184 -23.86 -15.54 -10.15
C PHE A 184 -24.88 -15.76 -11.27
N LYS A 185 -24.53 -16.48 -12.34
CA LYS A 185 -25.47 -16.80 -13.44
C LYS A 185 -26.72 -17.58 -12.96
N GLY A 186 -26.60 -18.35 -11.86
CA GLY A 186 -27.71 -19.09 -11.26
C GLY A 186 -28.68 -18.23 -10.45
N THR A 187 -28.32 -16.98 -10.15
CA THR A 187 -29.19 -16.04 -9.42
C THR A 187 -30.13 -15.24 -10.32
N TYR A 188 -29.99 -15.37 -11.64
CA TYR A 188 -30.83 -14.73 -12.65
C TYR A 188 -30.83 -13.18 -12.61
N PHE A 189 -29.80 -12.56 -12.01
CA PHE A 189 -29.58 -11.12 -12.15
C PHE A 189 -29.19 -10.77 -13.59
N PRO A 190 -29.75 -9.69 -14.18
CA PRO A 190 -29.44 -9.27 -15.54
C PRO A 190 -28.06 -8.59 -15.67
N THR A 191 -27.55 -8.02 -14.57
CA THR A 191 -26.25 -7.33 -14.44
C THR A 191 -25.73 -7.45 -13.03
#